data_AF-A0A952B053-F1
#
_entry.id   AF-A0A952B053-F1
#
_cell.length_a   1.000
_cell.length_b   1.000
_cell.length_c   1.000
_cell.angle_alpha   90.00
_cell.angle_beta   90.00
_cell.angle_gamma   90.00
#
_symmetry.space_group_name_H-M   'P 1'
#
loop_
_entity.id
_entity.type
_entity.pdbx_description
1 polymer ?
#
loop_
_entity_poly.entity_id
_entity_poly.type
_entity_poly.pdbx_seq_one_letter_code
_entity_poly.pdbx_strand_id
1 'polypeptide(L)'
;MSKRGIWKCFVLAGLMLSVCGCGRPNFIGTDAAVYSRGKLYAVDSQDMNSVYAATVTALKELEIEVIETAKDVFYAKVVGKIADGKTITIRMEPGVNNVTDLSIKASKFLSGNEERARVIYTQIKLNL
;
A
#
# COMPACT_ATOMS: atom_id res chain seq x y z
N MET A 1 -7.08 8.11 -54.79
CA MET A 1 -6.24 7.56 -53.69
C MET A 1 -6.31 8.50 -52.49
N SER A 2 -7.04 8.10 -51.44
CA SER A 2 -7.41 8.94 -50.30
C SER A 2 -6.36 8.93 -49.20
N LYS A 3 -5.64 10.04 -49.00
CA LYS A 3 -4.59 10.27 -47.99
C LYS A 3 -5.11 10.40 -46.55
N ARG A 4 -6.25 9.77 -46.20
CA ARG A 4 -6.90 9.90 -44.88
C ARG A 4 -6.70 8.71 -43.95
N GLY A 5 -6.12 7.60 -44.44
CA GLY A 5 -5.94 6.36 -43.68
C GLY A 5 -4.63 6.26 -42.89
N ILE A 6 -3.60 7.02 -43.26
CA ILE A 6 -2.24 6.86 -42.70
C ILE A 6 -2.11 7.52 -41.32
N TRP A 7 -2.87 8.60 -41.07
CA TRP A 7 -2.75 9.34 -39.82
C TRP A 7 -3.38 8.61 -38.61
N LYS A 8 -4.42 7.80 -38.84
CA LYS A 8 -5.08 7.04 -37.77
C LYS A 8 -4.25 5.87 -37.26
N CYS A 9 -3.32 5.35 -38.07
CA CYS A 9 -2.47 4.23 -37.67
C CYS A 9 -1.33 4.66 -36.73
N PHE A 10 -0.88 5.91 -36.81
CA PHE A 10 0.25 6.38 -35.99
C PHE A 10 -0.18 6.74 -34.56
N VAL A 11 -1.42 7.17 -34.36
CA VAL A 11 -1.94 7.55 -33.03
C VAL A 11 -2.31 6.34 -32.17
N LEU A 12 -2.70 5.21 -32.76
CA LEU A 12 -2.99 3.98 -32.01
C LEU A 12 -1.74 3.16 -31.62
N ALA A 13 -0.60 3.35 -32.31
CA ALA A 13 0.62 2.61 -32.03
C ALA A 13 1.44 3.18 -30.86
N GLY A 14 1.21 4.44 -30.46
CA GLY A 14 1.93 5.09 -29.36
C GLY A 14 1.46 4.68 -27.96
N LEU A 15 0.25 4.10 -27.82
CA LEU A 15 -0.36 3.83 -26.51
C LEU A 15 0.03 2.47 -25.90
N MET A 16 0.67 1.57 -26.66
CA MET A 16 0.94 0.19 -26.23
C MET A 16 2.35 -0.02 -25.62
N LEU A 17 3.23 0.99 -25.66
CA LEU A 17 4.63 0.85 -25.20
C LEU A 17 4.87 1.21 -23.73
N SER A 18 3.84 1.54 -22.94
CA SER A 18 4.01 1.96 -21.53
C SER A 18 3.81 0.84 -20.49
N VAL A 19 3.48 -0.39 -20.89
CA VAL A 19 3.12 -1.47 -19.93
C VAL A 19 4.30 -2.36 -19.52
N CYS A 20 5.50 -2.15 -20.09
CA CYS A 20 6.73 -2.86 -19.68
C CYS A 20 7.51 -2.09 -18.61
N GLY A 21 6.85 -1.79 -17.49
CA GLY A 21 7.50 -1.41 -16.24
C GLY A 21 7.42 -2.55 -15.25
N CYS A 22 8.48 -3.33 -15.12
CA CYS A 22 8.56 -4.46 -14.20
C CYS A 22 8.26 -4.04 -12.74
N GLY A 23 7.12 -4.48 -12.22
CA GLY A 23 7.01 -5.00 -10.87
C GLY A 23 6.96 -4.03 -9.69
N ARG A 24 6.83 -2.72 -9.90
CA ARG A 24 6.45 -1.79 -8.82
C ARG A 24 5.30 -0.89 -9.28
N PRO A 25 4.24 -0.76 -8.49
CA PRO A 25 3.23 0.26 -8.78
C PRO A 25 3.92 1.62 -8.74
N ASN A 26 3.94 2.32 -9.86
CA ASN A 26 4.35 3.72 -9.90
C ASN A 26 3.31 4.50 -9.09
N PHE A 27 3.68 4.93 -7.88
CA PHE A 27 2.85 5.82 -7.08
C PHE A 27 2.80 7.19 -7.75
N ILE A 28 1.75 7.43 -8.54
CA ILE A 28 1.43 8.76 -9.08
C ILE A 28 0.67 9.50 -7.96
N GLY A 29 1.41 10.12 -7.04
CA GLY A 29 0.89 10.92 -5.93
C GLY A 29 1.30 10.38 -4.55
N THR A 30 1.76 11.28 -3.68
CA THR A 30 1.70 11.11 -2.23
C THR A 30 0.24 10.89 -1.85
N ASP A 31 -0.09 9.85 -1.07
CA ASP A 31 -1.45 9.30 -0.78
C ASP A 31 -2.00 8.21 -1.70
N ALA A 32 -1.29 7.80 -2.76
CA ALA A 32 -1.76 6.67 -3.56
C ALA A 32 -1.56 5.33 -2.81
N ALA A 33 -2.66 4.61 -2.55
CA ALA A 33 -2.64 3.22 -2.08
C ALA A 33 -2.94 2.25 -3.23
N VAL A 34 -2.03 1.33 -3.49
CA VAL A 34 -2.15 0.32 -4.56
C VAL A 34 -2.15 -1.07 -3.97
N TYR A 35 -3.21 -1.84 -4.26
CA TYR A 35 -3.27 -3.24 -3.89
C TYR A 35 -2.65 -4.12 -4.98
N SER A 36 -1.68 -4.96 -4.59
CA SER A 36 -1.02 -5.88 -5.51
C SER A 36 -0.51 -7.12 -4.77
N ARG A 37 -0.67 -8.29 -5.40
CA ARG A 37 -0.16 -9.59 -4.89
C ARG A 37 -0.55 -9.88 -3.42
N GLY A 38 -1.77 -9.54 -3.03
CA GLY A 38 -2.28 -9.81 -1.68
C GLY A 38 -1.82 -8.83 -0.59
N LYS A 39 -1.22 -7.70 -0.99
CA LYS A 39 -0.76 -6.63 -0.09
C LYS A 39 -1.22 -5.28 -0.62
N LEU A 40 -1.59 -4.38 0.27
CA LEU A 40 -1.76 -2.97 -0.03
C LEU A 40 -0.44 -2.26 0.23
N TYR A 41 0.07 -1.56 -0.78
CA TYR A 41 1.24 -0.70 -0.66
C TYR A 41 0.77 0.75 -0.71
N ALA A 42 1.31 1.59 0.15
CA ALA A 42 1.02 3.02 0.18
C ALA A 42 2.27 3.80 0.54
N VAL A 43 2.33 5.06 0.13
CA VAL A 43 3.41 5.98 0.51
C VAL A 43 2.80 7.15 1.23
N ASP A 44 3.30 7.40 2.44
CA ASP A 44 2.89 8.51 3.29
C ASP A 44 3.97 9.59 3.31
N SER A 45 3.59 10.87 3.35
CA SER A 45 4.56 11.98 3.51
C SER A 45 4.96 12.22 4.97
N GLN A 46 4.37 11.47 5.90
CA GLN A 46 4.67 11.54 7.34
C GLN A 46 5.86 10.64 7.72
N ASP A 47 6.52 10.98 8.81
CA ASP A 47 7.63 10.19 9.36
C ASP A 47 7.15 8.83 9.93
N MET A 48 8.05 7.86 9.95
CA MET A 48 7.73 6.49 10.36
C MET A 48 7.23 6.39 11.81
N ASN A 49 7.64 7.29 12.71
CA ASN A 49 7.16 7.25 14.10
C ASN A 49 5.70 7.67 14.19
N SER A 50 5.32 8.72 13.47
CA SER A 50 3.94 9.19 13.37
C SER A 50 3.04 8.13 12.76
N VAL A 51 3.46 7.54 11.62
CA VAL A 51 2.72 6.45 10.96
C VAL A 51 2.62 5.21 11.87
N TYR A 52 3.67 4.88 12.62
CA TYR A 52 3.65 3.78 13.57
C TYR A 52 2.64 4.02 14.70
N ALA A 53 2.64 5.21 15.29
CA ALA A 53 1.69 5.57 16.35
C ALA A 53 0.24 5.51 15.84
N ALA A 54 -0.03 6.10 14.68
CA ALA A 54 -1.33 6.05 14.02
C ALA A 54 -1.75 4.61 13.72
N THR A 55 -0.81 3.75 13.30
CA THR A 55 -1.06 2.33 13.05
C THR A 55 -1.51 1.58 14.31
N VAL A 56 -0.83 1.79 15.43
CA VAL A 56 -1.20 1.13 16.69
C VAL A 56 -2.57 1.61 17.17
N THR A 57 -2.87 2.90 17.06
CA THR A 57 -4.18 3.46 17.41
C THR A 57 -5.27 2.90 16.51
N ALA A 58 -5.07 2.92 15.19
CA ALA A 58 -6.04 2.39 14.23
C ALA A 58 -6.35 0.90 14.46
N LEU A 59 -5.33 0.09 14.78
CA LEU A 59 -5.54 -1.33 15.11
C LEU A 59 -6.37 -1.50 16.39
N LYS A 60 -6.12 -0.66 17.40
CA LYS A 60 -6.89 -0.67 18.66
C LYS A 60 -8.35 -0.28 18.44
N GLU A 61 -8.62 0.72 17.62
CA GLU A 61 -9.97 1.16 17.25
C GLU A 61 -10.74 0.10 16.44
N LEU A 62 -10.03 -0.65 15.60
CA LEU A 62 -10.58 -1.77 14.84
C LEU A 62 -10.72 -3.05 15.68
N GLU A 63 -10.47 -2.98 16.99
CA GLU A 63 -10.48 -4.12 17.92
C GLU A 63 -9.56 -5.28 17.47
N ILE A 64 -8.46 -4.93 16.81
CA ILE A 64 -7.44 -5.89 16.37
C ILE A 64 -6.39 -6.01 17.47
N GLU A 65 -6.23 -7.23 18.00
CA GLU A 65 -5.26 -7.52 19.03
C GLU A 65 -3.84 -7.48 18.46
N VAL A 66 -2.98 -6.61 18.98
CA VAL A 66 -1.58 -6.54 18.55
C VAL A 66 -0.79 -7.66 19.24
N ILE A 67 -0.30 -8.62 18.45
CA ILE A 67 0.42 -9.80 18.95
C ILE A 67 1.94 -9.69 18.83
N GLU A 68 2.43 -8.83 17.94
CA GLU A 68 3.87 -8.62 17.72
C GLU A 68 4.11 -7.19 17.25
N THR A 69 5.08 -6.52 17.85
CA THR A 69 5.60 -5.23 17.39
C THR A 69 7.11 -5.34 17.28
N ALA A 70 7.66 -4.87 16.17
CA ALA A 70 9.09 -4.69 15.99
C ALA A 70 9.31 -3.30 15.43
N LYS A 71 10.14 -2.49 16.09
CA LYS A 71 10.44 -1.14 15.66
C LYS A 71 11.94 -0.92 15.78
N ASP A 72 12.54 -0.50 14.67
CA ASP A 72 13.95 -0.18 14.54
C ASP A 72 14.10 1.14 13.78
N VAL A 73 15.33 1.63 13.60
CA VAL A 73 15.65 2.85 12.84
C VAL A 73 15.35 2.68 11.35
N PHE A 74 15.44 1.44 10.84
CA PHE A 74 15.30 1.14 9.40
C PHE A 74 13.94 0.58 9.00
N TYR A 75 13.13 0.11 9.95
CA TYR A 75 11.81 -0.42 9.67
C TYR A 75 10.95 -0.49 10.93
N ALA A 76 9.65 -0.52 10.74
CA ALA A 76 8.71 -0.92 11.77
C ALA A 76 7.75 -1.99 11.22
N LYS A 77 7.35 -2.91 12.08
CA LYS A 77 6.44 -4.01 11.79
C LYS A 77 5.47 -4.15 12.94
N VAL A 78 4.19 -4.26 12.60
CA VAL A 78 3.11 -4.50 13.54
C VAL A 78 2.31 -5.69 13.03
N VAL A 79 2.13 -6.71 13.87
CA VAL A 79 1.30 -7.86 13.57
C VAL A 79 0.08 -7.83 14.49
N GLY A 80 -1.09 -7.76 13.87
CA GLY A 80 -2.38 -7.84 14.53
C GLY A 80 -3.03 -9.21 14.31
N LYS A 81 -3.82 -9.68 15.25
CA LYS A 81 -4.69 -10.84 15.15
C LYS A 81 -6.14 -10.39 15.33
N ILE A 82 -6.98 -10.78 14.37
CA ILE A 82 -8.42 -10.51 14.39
C ILE A 82 -9.11 -11.67 15.14
N ALA A 83 -10.27 -11.41 15.73
CA ALA A 83 -11.12 -12.43 16.36
C ALA A 83 -11.39 -13.66 15.46
N ASP A 84 -11.45 -13.48 14.14
CA ASP A 84 -11.57 -14.55 13.13
C ASP A 84 -10.33 -15.49 13.05
N GLY A 85 -9.30 -15.27 13.87
CA GLY A 85 -8.03 -16.00 13.82
C GLY A 85 -7.10 -15.59 12.67
N LYS A 86 -7.51 -14.63 11.83
CA LYS A 86 -6.70 -14.09 10.73
C LYS A 86 -5.68 -13.10 11.27
N THR A 87 -4.46 -13.14 10.73
CA THR A 87 -3.38 -12.22 11.08
C THR A 87 -3.24 -11.12 10.03
N ILE A 88 -3.07 -9.90 10.50
CA ILE A 88 -2.70 -8.73 9.71
C ILE A 88 -1.23 -8.44 9.98
N THR A 89 -0.46 -8.19 8.93
CA THR A 89 0.92 -7.73 9.04
C THR A 89 1.05 -6.39 8.36
N ILE A 90 1.47 -5.39 9.12
CA ILE A 90 1.75 -4.04 8.64
C ILE A 90 3.25 -3.85 8.74
N ARG A 91 3.88 -3.45 7.65
CA ARG A 91 5.30 -3.10 7.58
C ARG A 91 5.43 -1.67 7.11
N MET A 92 6.34 -0.94 7.75
CA MET A 92 6.65 0.45 7.50
C MET A 92 8.16 0.54 7.28
N GLU A 93 8.58 1.25 6.25
CA GLU A 93 9.98 1.47 5.93
C GLU A 93 10.17 2.97 5.67
N PRO A 94 11.21 3.60 6.24
CA PRO A 94 11.52 4.99 5.95
C PRO A 94 11.99 5.11 4.50
N GLY A 95 11.30 5.92 3.73
CA GLY A 95 11.65 6.28 2.36
C GLY A 95 12.51 7.54 2.29
N VAL A 96 12.82 7.94 1.06
CA VAL A 96 13.61 9.15 0.78
C VAL A 96 12.76 10.41 1.00
N ASN A 97 13.32 11.44 1.64
CA ASN A 97 12.64 12.72 1.96
C ASN A 97 11.57 12.66 3.07
N ASN A 98 11.81 11.89 4.15
CA ASN A 98 10.90 11.74 5.29
C ASN A 98 9.53 11.14 4.95
N VAL A 99 9.43 10.46 3.81
CA VAL A 99 8.26 9.66 3.47
C VAL A 99 8.33 8.30 4.14
N THR A 100 7.20 7.65 4.36
CA THR A 100 7.13 6.30 4.90
C THR A 100 6.43 5.38 3.90
N ASP A 101 7.13 4.33 3.48
CA ASP A 101 6.55 3.25 2.69
C ASP A 101 5.79 2.31 3.61
N LEU A 102 4.49 2.19 3.39
CA LEU A 102 3.58 1.35 4.15
C LEU A 102 3.15 0.13 3.32
N SER A 103 3.16 -1.04 3.95
CA SER A 103 2.73 -2.30 3.36
C SER A 103 1.80 -3.05 4.30
N ILE A 104 0.55 -3.24 3.92
CA ILE A 104 -0.49 -3.92 4.71
C ILE A 104 -0.85 -5.25 4.06
N LYS A 105 -0.68 -6.34 4.82
CA LYS A 105 -1.09 -7.70 4.42
C LYS A 105 -2.15 -8.20 5.38
N ALA A 106 -3.40 -8.29 4.92
CA ALA A 106 -4.53 -8.72 5.74
C ALA A 106 -4.74 -10.25 5.80
N SER A 107 -3.68 -11.06 5.62
CA SER A 107 -3.78 -12.53 5.66
C SER A 107 -2.44 -13.25 5.87
N LYS A 108 -2.51 -14.48 6.42
CA LYS A 108 -1.35 -15.39 6.56
C LYS A 108 -0.99 -16.07 5.23
N PHE A 109 -1.97 -16.30 4.34
CA PHE A 109 -1.82 -17.09 3.10
C PHE A 109 -2.06 -16.25 1.82
N LEU A 110 -1.80 -16.81 0.63
CA LEU A 110 -1.79 -16.15 -0.69
C LEU A 110 -3.10 -15.40 -1.08
N SER A 111 -4.20 -15.61 -0.36
CA SER A 111 -5.45 -14.85 -0.52
C SER A 111 -5.39 -13.60 0.36
N GLY A 112 -4.96 -12.48 -0.19
CA GLY A 112 -5.09 -11.19 0.48
C GLY A 112 -6.55 -10.69 0.45
N ASN A 113 -6.95 -9.96 1.49
CA ASN A 113 -8.25 -9.28 1.54
C ASN A 113 -8.03 -7.78 1.29
N GLU A 114 -8.35 -7.33 0.06
CA GLU A 114 -8.16 -5.93 -0.34
C GLU A 114 -9.03 -4.98 0.47
N GLU A 115 -10.32 -5.30 0.64
CA GLU A 115 -11.26 -4.45 1.36
C GLU A 115 -10.79 -4.20 2.80
N ARG A 116 -10.39 -5.25 3.52
CA ARG A 116 -9.84 -5.11 4.87
C ARG A 116 -8.54 -4.31 4.88
N ALA A 117 -7.63 -4.56 3.94
CA ALA A 117 -6.38 -3.81 3.86
C ALA A 117 -6.64 -2.31 3.63
N ARG A 118 -7.65 -1.99 2.80
CA ARG A 118 -8.07 -0.62 2.52
C ARG A 118 -8.75 0.04 3.72
N VAL A 119 -9.61 -0.67 4.44
CA VAL A 119 -10.23 -0.16 5.68
C VAL A 119 -9.16 0.17 6.73
N ILE A 120 -8.19 -0.73 6.92
CA ILE A 120 -7.08 -0.50 7.84
C ILE A 120 -6.27 0.73 7.40
N TYR A 121 -5.93 0.82 6.10
CA TYR A 121 -5.22 1.98 5.56
C TYR A 121 -5.98 3.30 5.82
N THR A 122 -7.28 3.33 5.54
CA THR A 122 -8.12 4.50 5.80
C THR A 122 -8.12 4.86 7.28
N GLN A 123 -8.23 3.88 8.19
CA GLN A 123 -8.22 4.15 9.62
C GLN A 123 -6.87 4.69 10.10
N ILE A 124 -5.76 4.20 9.54
CA ILE A 124 -4.42 4.75 9.80
C ILE A 124 -4.37 6.22 9.37
N LYS A 125 -4.88 6.54 8.19
CA LYS A 125 -4.94 7.91 7.67
C LYS A 125 -5.80 8.86 8.50
N LEU A 126 -6.86 8.36 9.14
CA LEU A 126 -7.67 9.15 10.05
C LEU A 126 -6.96 9.47 11.38
N ASN A 127 -5.94 8.71 11.74
CA ASN A 127 -5.17 8.84 12.97
C ASN A 127 -3.80 9.52 12.77
N LEU A 128 -3.54 10.04 11.56
CA LEU A 128 -2.28 10.67 11.14
C LEU A 128 -2.29 12.20 11.21
#